data_AF-A0AAD4FPV5-F1
#
_entry.id   AF-A0AAD4FPV5-F1
#
_cell.length_a   1.000
_cell.length_b   1.000
_cell.length_c   1.000
_cell.angle_alpha   90.00
_cell.angle_beta   90.00
_cell.angle_gamma   90.00
#
_symmetry.space_group_name_H-M   'P 1'
#
loop_
_entity.id
_entity.type
_entity.pdbx_description
1 polymer ?
#
loop_
_entity_poly.entity_id
_entity_poly.type
_entity_poly.pdbx_seq_one_letter_code
_entity_poly.pdbx_strand_id
1 'polypeptide(L)' 'MINGDDLKAMRTQAGFTQAQMASKLSCDRKTIINYELGVGEPKMGQLLKWLMICKVDIKPLLKQIDNIRNKLELDE' A
#
# COMPACT_ATOMS: atom_id res chain seq x y z
N MET A 1 -1.05 8.06 -10.71
CA MET A 1 -0.69 7.52 -9.37
C MET A 1 -1.80 6.57 -8.95
N ILE A 2 -1.53 5.60 -8.07
CA ILE A 2 -2.54 4.63 -7.61
C ILE A 2 -3.77 5.38 -7.07
N ASN A 3 -4.96 5.06 -7.56
CA ASN A 3 -6.22 5.73 -7.19
C ASN A 3 -7.18 4.80 -6.43
N GLY A 4 -8.38 5.29 -6.09
CA GLY A 4 -9.38 4.53 -5.35
C GLY A 4 -9.86 3.25 -6.04
N ASP A 5 -9.98 3.26 -7.37
CA ASP A 5 -10.35 2.08 -8.15
C ASP A 5 -9.26 1.02 -8.13
N ASP A 6 -7.98 1.44 -8.21
CA ASP A 6 -6.83 0.54 -8.07
C ASP A 6 -6.82 -0.12 -6.69
N LEU A 7 -7.05 0.65 -5.62
CA LEU A 7 -7.13 0.15 -4.24
C LEU A 7 -8.24 -0.90 -4.09
N LYS A 8 -9.43 -0.60 -4.62
CA LYS A 8 -10.57 -1.51 -4.63
C LYS A 8 -10.26 -2.79 -5.40
N ALA A 9 -9.67 -2.68 -6.60
CA ALA A 9 -9.32 -3.82 -7.44
C ALA A 9 -8.28 -4.72 -6.77
N MET A 10 -7.24 -4.14 -6.15
CA MET A 10 -6.24 -4.91 -5.39
C MET A 10 -6.89 -5.66 -4.22
N ARG A 11 -7.74 -4.97 -3.44
CA ARG A 11 -8.41 -5.59 -2.28
C ARG A 11 -9.33 -6.74 -2.70
N THR A 12 -10.14 -6.56 -3.74
CA THR A 12 -11.10 -7.58 -4.19
C THR A 12 -10.40 -8.78 -4.81
N GLN A 13 -9.35 -8.57 -5.60
CA GLN A 13 -8.54 -9.67 -6.14
C GLN A 13 -7.83 -10.47 -5.04
N ALA A 14 -7.44 -9.80 -3.95
CA ALA A 14 -6.89 -10.45 -2.76
C ALA A 14 -7.95 -11.14 -1.88
N GLY A 15 -9.25 -11.06 -2.23
CA GLY A 15 -10.33 -11.76 -1.55
C GLY A 15 -10.80 -11.12 -0.24
N PHE A 16 -10.49 -9.84 -0.01
CA PHE A 16 -10.87 -9.14 1.22
C PHE A 16 -12.09 -8.25 1.04
N THR A 17 -12.98 -8.23 2.03
CA THR A 17 -14.01 -7.19 2.19
C THR A 17 -13.39 -5.89 2.72
N GLN A 18 -14.12 -4.77 2.61
CA GLN A 18 -13.68 -3.49 3.19
C GLN A 18 -13.45 -3.59 4.71
N ALA A 19 -14.28 -4.36 5.43
CA ALA A 19 -14.14 -4.57 6.87
C ALA A 19 -12.87 -5.37 7.21
N GLN A 20 -12.60 -6.44 6.45
CA GLN A 20 -11.39 -7.25 6.65
C GLN A 20 -10.11 -6.45 6.35
N MET A 21 -10.12 -5.65 5.29
CA MET A 21 -8.99 -4.77 4.97
C MET A 21 -8.79 -3.72 6.07
N ALA A 22 -9.86 -3.14 6.59
CA ALA A 22 -9.81 -2.21 7.71
C ALA A 22 -9.17 -2.84 8.95
N SER A 23 -9.56 -4.07 9.29
CA SER A 23 -8.94 -4.83 10.39
C SER A 23 -7.46 -5.12 10.15
N LYS A 24 -7.06 -5.47 8.91
CA LYS A 24 -5.64 -5.70 8.56
C LYS A 24 -4.79 -4.44 8.65
N LEU A 25 -5.40 -3.28 8.40
CA LEU A 25 -4.74 -1.98 8.41
C LEU A 25 -4.93 -1.21 9.73
N SER A 26 -5.58 -1.82 10.72
CA SER A 26 -5.90 -1.23 12.02
C SER A 26 -6.55 0.16 11.89
N CYS A 27 -7.54 0.29 11.01
CA CYS A 27 -8.32 1.51 10.82
C CYS A 27 -9.81 1.23 10.72
N ASP A 28 -10.63 2.28 10.71
CA ASP A 28 -12.07 2.15 10.54
C ASP A 28 -12.46 1.74 9.11
N ARG A 29 -13.55 0.97 8.98
CA ARG A 29 -14.11 0.61 7.68
C ARG A 29 -14.41 1.84 6.81
N LYS A 30 -14.86 2.94 7.42
CA LYS A 30 -15.14 4.21 6.71
C LYS A 30 -13.88 4.77 6.04
N THR A 31 -12.71 4.59 6.65
CA THR A 31 -11.42 5.01 6.08
C THR A 31 -11.13 4.25 4.79
N ILE A 32 -11.38 2.94 4.76
CA ILE A 32 -11.24 2.11 3.54
C ILE A 32 -12.20 2.58 2.43
N ILE A 33 -13.46 2.87 2.79
CA ILE A 33 -14.46 3.40 1.84
C ILE A 33 -13.98 4.73 1.25
N ASN A 34 -13.52 5.66 2.09
CA ASN A 34 -13.05 6.97 1.65
C ASN A 34 -11.84 6.86 0.70
N TYR A 35 -10.93 5.93 0.96
CA TYR A 35 -9.80 5.66 0.07
C TYR A 35 -10.27 5.13 -1.29
N GLU A 36 -11.19 4.17 -1.31
CA GLU A 36 -11.71 3.59 -2.55
C GLU A 36 -12.59 4.54 -3.35
N LEU A 37 -13.21 5.52 -2.70
CA LEU A 37 -13.97 6.59 -3.36
C LEU A 37 -13.10 7.78 -3.77
N GLY A 38 -11.80 7.78 -3.47
CA GLY A 38 -10.89 8.91 -3.74
C GLY A 38 -11.17 10.16 -2.90
N VAL A 39 -11.97 10.04 -1.82
CA VAL A 39 -12.27 11.14 -0.88
C VAL A 39 -11.05 11.47 -0.02
N GLY A 40 -10.14 10.52 0.16
CA GLY A 40 -8.85 10.74 0.80
C GLY A 40 -7.84 9.69 0.37
N GLU A 41 -6.57 9.90 0.73
CA GLU A 41 -5.49 9.02 0.33
C GLU A 41 -4.87 8.30 1.54
N PRO A 42 -4.46 7.03 1.39
CA PRO A 42 -3.67 6.35 2.41
C PRO A 42 -2.31 7.03 2.55
N LYS A 43 -1.87 7.25 3.79
CA LYS A 43 -0.47 7.62 4.05
C LYS A 43 0.46 6.54 3.48
N MET A 44 1.68 6.92 3.10
CA MET A 44 2.63 6.01 2.45
C MET A 44 2.81 4.67 3.20
N GLY A 45 2.95 4.71 4.53
CA GLY A 45 3.05 3.48 5.33
C GLY A 45 1.80 2.60 5.29
N GLN A 46 0.61 3.20 5.21
CA GLN A 46 -0.66 2.50 5.04
C GLN A 46 -0.75 1.86 3.65
N LEU A 47 -0.33 2.61 2.62
CA LEU A 47 -0.29 2.13 1.23
C LEU A 47 0.65 0.94 1.09
N LEU A 48 1.87 1.01 1.64
CA LEU A 48 2.82 -0.11 1.60
C LEU A 48 2.24 -1.36 2.28
N LYS A 49 1.59 -1.23 3.44
CA LYS A 49 0.90 -2.35 4.10
C LYS A 49 -0.22 -2.92 3.22
N TRP A 50 -1.01 -2.06 2.58
CA TRP A 50 -2.06 -2.47 1.66
C TRP A 50 -1.50 -3.31 0.50
N LEU A 51 -0.41 -2.84 -0.12
CA LEU A 51 0.28 -3.55 -1.20
C LEU A 51 0.78 -4.94 -0.73
N MET A 52 1.38 -5.02 0.46
CA MET A 52 1.82 -6.29 1.04
C MET A 52 0.65 -7.25 1.31
N ILE A 53 -0.46 -6.76 1.89
CA ILE A 53 -1.67 -7.56 2.14
C ILE A 53 -2.23 -8.11 0.83
N CYS A 54 -2.19 -7.30 -0.24
CA CYS A 54 -2.65 -7.67 -1.57
C CYS A 54 -1.61 -8.45 -2.39
N LYS A 55 -0.49 -8.88 -1.77
CA LYS A 55 0.57 -9.68 -2.41
C LYS A 55 1.22 -9.02 -3.63
N VAL A 56 1.24 -7.68 -3.67
CA VAL A 56 2.03 -6.95 -4.67
C VAL A 56 3.51 -7.14 -4.36
N ASP A 57 4.31 -7.51 -5.37
CA ASP A 57 5.75 -7.69 -5.19
C ASP A 57 6.46 -6.33 -5.04
N ILE A 58 6.79 -5.98 -3.80
CA ILE A 58 7.51 -4.74 -3.46
C ILE A 58 9.04 -4.92 -3.44
N LYS A 59 9.56 -6.14 -3.63
CA LYS A 59 11.01 -6.41 -3.57
C LYS A 59 11.83 -5.57 -4.56
N PRO A 60 11.39 -5.36 -5.82
CA PRO A 60 12.15 -4.53 -6.76
C PRO A 60 12.32 -3.09 -6.26
N LEU A 61 11.30 -2.52 -5.60
CA LEU A 61 11.36 -1.18 -5.03
C LEU A 61 12.31 -1.13 -3.83
N LEU A 62 12.21 -2.10 -2.91
CA LEU A 62 13.12 -2.19 -1.75
C LEU A 62 14.58 -2.32 -2.18
N LYS A 63 14.85 -3.14 -3.21
CA LYS A 63 16.19 -3.27 -3.79
C LYS A 63 16.72 -1.94 -4.35
N GLN A 64 15.86 -1.13 -4.98
CA GLN A 64 16.25 0.19 -5.47
C GLN A 64 16.61 1.12 -4.30
N ILE A 65 15.86 1.09 -3.20
CA ILE A 65 16.14 1.89 -1.99
C ILE A 65 17.48 1.46 -1.35
N ASP A 66 17.71 0.15 -1.21
CA ASP A 66 18.97 -0.38 -0.69
C ASP A 66 20.16 0.03 -1.56
N ASN A 67 20.03 -0.05 -2.88
CA ASN A 67 21.08 0.38 -3.80
C ASN A 67 21.40 1.88 -3.66
N ILE A 68 20.40 2.73 -3.40
CA ILE A 68 20.61 4.16 -3.18
C ILE A 68 21.39 4.40 -1.89
N ARG A 69 20.98 3.72 -0.80
CA ARG A 69 21.67 3.81 0.50
C ARG A 69 23.13 3.39 0.40
N ASN A 70 23.41 2.26 -0.24
CA ASN A 70 24.76 1.72 -0.35
C ASN A 70 25.66 2.51 -1.32
N LYS A 71 25.08 3.28 -2.26
CA LYS A 71 25.86 4.19 -3.11
C LYS A 71 26.43 5.38 -2.33
N LEU A 72 25.75 5.82 -1.26
CA LEU A 72 26.24 6.91 -0.41
C LEU A 72 27.46 6.48 0.43
N GLU A 73 27.59 5.20 0.74
CA GLU A 73 28.70 4.65 1.55
C GLU A 73 30.01 4.46 0.76
N LEU A 74 29.99 4.65 -0.57
CA LEU A 74 31.17 4.48 -1.44
C LEU A 74 31.75 5.81 -1.96
N ASP A 75 31.06 6.92 -1.68
CA ASP A 75 31.44 8.28 -2.09
C ASP A 75 31.96 9.14 -0.91
N GLU A 76 32.16 8.55 0.29
CA GLU A 76 32.85 9.12 1.47
C GLU A 76 34.21 8.46 1.70
#